data_AF-A0A7K9XLY3-F1
#
_entry.id   AF-A0A7K9XLY3-F1
#
_cell.length_a   1.000
_cell.length_b   1.000
_cell.length_c   1.000
_cell.angle_alpha   90.00
_cell.angle_beta   90.00
_cell.angle_gamma   90.00
#
_symmetry.space_group_name_H-M   'P 1'
#
loop_
_entity.id
_entity.type
_entity.pdbx_description
1 polymer ?
#
loop_
_entity_poly.entity_id
_entity_poly.type
_entity_poly.pdbx_seq_one_letter_code
_entity_poly.pdbx_strand_id
1 'polypeptide(L)'
;NLYWTDTGTDRIEVTRLNGTSRKILISENLDEPRAIVLNPVMGYMYWTDWGESPKIECAYLDGSERRVLVNTSLGWPNGLALDLEKDKLYWGDAKTD
;
A
#
# COMPACT_ATOMS: atom_id res chain seq x y z
N ASN A 1 -3.74 14.85 3.87
CA ASN A 1 -3.31 13.81 4.82
C ASN A 1 -2.05 13.17 4.29
N LEU A 2 -1.16 12.74 5.18
CA LEU A 2 0.02 11.94 4.87
C LEU A 2 -0.29 10.49 5.21
N TYR A 3 -0.04 9.59 4.26
CA TYR A 3 -0.17 8.14 4.43
C TYR A 3 1.21 7.52 4.34
N TRP A 4 1.50 6.52 5.16
CA TRP A 4 2.77 5.80 5.08
C TRP A 4 2.59 4.34 5.50
N THR A 5 3.51 3.53 4.98
CA THR A 5 3.79 2.16 5.38
C THR A 5 4.93 2.18 6.40
N ASP A 6 4.84 1.33 7.41
CA ASP A 6 5.89 1.11 8.40
C ASP A 6 6.16 -0.38 8.53
N THR A 7 7.28 -0.80 7.94
CA THR A 7 7.81 -2.17 7.98
C THR A 7 8.29 -2.58 9.37
N GLY A 8 8.67 -1.64 10.24
CA GLY A 8 9.16 -1.96 11.58
C GLY A 8 8.05 -2.29 12.57
N THR A 9 6.80 -1.88 12.26
CA THR A 9 5.64 -2.07 13.14
C THR A 9 4.43 -2.71 12.44
N ASP A 10 4.61 -3.16 11.20
CA ASP A 10 3.63 -3.82 10.33
C ASP A 10 2.33 -3.02 10.19
N ARG A 11 2.46 -1.73 9.86
CA ARG A 11 1.33 -0.79 9.85
C ARG A 11 1.26 0.04 8.58
N ILE A 12 0.02 0.39 8.25
CA ILE A 12 -0.30 1.50 7.36
C ILE A 12 -1.06 2.53 8.17
N GLU A 13 -0.60 3.77 8.12
CA GLU A 13 -1.11 4.83 8.97
C GLU A 13 -1.38 6.09 8.18
N VAL A 14 -2.19 6.96 8.78
CA VAL A 14 -2.50 8.29 8.24
C VAL A 14 -2.39 9.34 9.32
N THR A 15 -1.97 10.54 8.94
CA THR A 15 -1.98 11.72 9.79
C THR A 15 -2.33 12.97 8.97
N ARG A 16 -2.75 14.04 9.64
CA ARG A 16 -2.79 15.36 8.98
C ARG A 16 -1.37 15.83 8.71
N LEU A 17 -1.19 16.71 7.72
CA LEU A 17 0.15 17.25 7.39
C LEU A 17 0.80 18.00 8.57
N ASN A 18 0.01 18.48 9.52
CA ASN A 18 0.48 19.10 10.77
C ASN A 18 0.76 18.09 11.90
N GLY A 19 0.76 16.78 11.61
CA GLY A 19 1.03 15.70 12.56
C GLY A 19 -0.12 15.32 13.49
N THR A 20 -1.25 16.04 13.47
CA THR A 20 -2.41 15.74 14.33
C THR A 20 -3.29 14.62 13.76
N SER A 21 -4.13 14.02 14.63
CA SER A 21 -5.10 12.99 14.24
C SER A 21 -4.46 11.79 13.55
N ARG A 22 -3.31 11.32 14.06
CA ARG A 22 -2.70 10.05 13.65
C ARG A 22 -3.66 8.90 13.90
N LYS A 23 -3.84 8.03 12.90
CA LYS A 23 -4.69 6.85 12.95
C LYS A 23 -3.98 5.68 12.27
N ILE A 24 -4.05 4.51 12.89
CA ILE A 24 -3.68 3.24 12.26
C ILE A 24 -4.85 2.79 11.38
N LEU A 25 -4.58 2.56 10.09
CA LEU A 25 -5.59 2.11 9.12
C LEU A 25 -5.57 0.60 8.98
N ILE A 26 -4.38 0.01 8.81
CA ILE A 26 -4.18 -1.43 8.66
C ILE A 26 -3.05 -1.83 9.61
N SER A 27 -3.24 -2.92 10.36
CA SER A 27 -2.23 -3.48 11.29
C SER A 27 -2.31 -5.00 11.44
N GLU A 28 -3.10 -5.66 10.59
CA GLU A 28 -3.27 -7.10 10.60
C GLU A 28 -2.79 -7.65 9.27
N ASN A 29 -2.21 -8.85 9.24
CA ASN A 29 -1.78 -9.51 8.00
C ASN A 29 -0.92 -8.61 7.11
N LEU A 30 -0.03 -7.82 7.71
CA LEU A 30 1.08 -7.13 7.05
C LEU A 30 2.36 -7.80 7.55
N ASP A 31 3.35 -7.92 6.67
CA ASP A 31 4.65 -8.47 7.03
C ASP A 31 5.74 -7.47 6.65
N GLU A 32 5.87 -7.16 5.36
CA GLU A 32 6.88 -6.21 4.90
C GLU A 32 6.26 -5.14 3.97
N PRO A 33 5.34 -4.28 4.48
CA PRO A 33 4.73 -3.24 3.67
C PRO A 33 5.78 -2.22 3.21
N ARG A 34 5.81 -1.88 1.91
CA ARG A 34 6.86 -1.04 1.31
C ARG A 34 6.32 0.17 0.57
N ALA A 35 5.89 0.03 -0.68
CA ALA A 35 5.41 1.18 -1.45
C ALA A 35 3.92 1.43 -1.16
N ILE A 36 3.51 2.70 -1.20
CA ILE A 36 2.10 3.11 -1.13
C ILE A 36 1.82 4.24 -2.12
N VAL A 37 0.72 4.14 -2.85
CA VAL A 37 0.19 5.19 -3.73
C VAL A 37 -1.31 5.37 -3.48
N LEU A 38 -1.80 6.57 -3.73
CA LEU A 38 -3.19 6.94 -3.44
C LEU A 38 -3.92 7.35 -4.72
N ASN A 39 -5.20 7.02 -4.79
CA ASN A 39 -6.16 7.63 -5.71
C ASN A 39 -7.18 8.43 -4.90
N PRO A 40 -6.94 9.72 -4.61
CA PRO A 40 -7.85 10.52 -3.79
C PRO A 40 -9.21 10.78 -4.45
N VAL A 41 -9.26 10.75 -5.79
CA VAL A 41 -10.51 10.99 -6.54
C VAL A 41 -11.46 9.81 -6.37
N MET A 42 -10.94 8.58 -6.42
CA MET A 42 -11.74 7.37 -6.23
C MET A 42 -11.77 6.87 -4.77
N GLY A 43 -10.97 7.48 -3.89
CA GLY A 43 -10.94 7.14 -2.47
C GLY A 43 -10.16 5.86 -2.13
N TYR A 44 -9.22 5.43 -2.98
CA TYR A 44 -8.42 4.21 -2.76
C TYR A 44 -6.97 4.50 -2.35
N MET A 45 -6.40 3.57 -1.58
CA MET A 45 -4.96 3.39 -1.44
C MET A 45 -4.55 2.02 -1.97
N TYR A 46 -3.34 1.95 -2.51
CA TYR A 46 -2.71 0.73 -3.01
C TYR A 46 -1.33 0.63 -2.39
N TRP A 47 -0.93 -0.56 -1.96
CA TRP A 47 0.39 -0.78 -1.39
C TRP A 47 0.96 -2.14 -1.79
N THR A 48 2.28 -2.25 -1.63
CA THR A 48 2.99 -3.51 -1.78
C THR A 48 3.40 -4.05 -0.41
N ASP A 49 3.43 -5.37 -0.29
CA ASP A 49 3.97 -6.12 0.85
C ASP A 49 4.84 -7.24 0.26
N TRP A 50 6.12 -7.25 0.60
CA TRP A 50 7.12 -8.16 0.01
C TRP A 50 7.58 -9.27 0.96
N GLY A 51 6.84 -9.50 2.05
CA GLY A 51 7.18 -10.47 3.09
C GLY A 51 7.04 -11.93 2.66
N GLU A 52 6.79 -12.83 3.61
CA GLU A 52 6.69 -14.28 3.37
C GLU A 52 5.65 -14.64 2.29
N SER A 53 4.56 -13.87 2.24
CA SER A 53 3.52 -13.99 1.20
C SER A 53 3.38 -12.68 0.42
N PRO A 54 4.24 -12.45 -0.61
CA PRO A 54 4.25 -11.20 -1.36
C PRO A 54 2.92 -10.91 -2.04
N LYS A 55 2.49 -9.66 -1.94
CA LYS A 55 1.18 -9.22 -2.42
C LYS A 55 1.14 -7.73 -2.73
N ILE A 56 0.22 -7.38 -3.62
CA ILE A 56 -0.21 -6.00 -3.87
C ILE A 56 -1.67 -5.94 -3.47
N GLU A 57 -2.01 -4.97 -2.64
CA GLU A 57 -3.33 -4.85 -2.04
C GLU A 57 -3.90 -3.45 -2.24
N CYS A 58 -5.21 -3.33 -2.05
CA CYS A 58 -5.89 -2.05 -1.99
C CYS A 58 -6.95 -2.03 -0.90
N ALA A 59 -7.29 -0.83 -0.46
CA ALA A 59 -8.39 -0.54 0.46
C ALA A 59 -8.88 0.90 0.21
N TYR A 60 -10.01 1.26 0.80
CA TYR A 60 -10.39 2.67 0.88
C TYR A 60 -9.40 3.46 1.75
N LEU A 61 -9.36 4.78 1.55
CA LEU A 61 -8.49 5.71 2.28
C LEU A 61 -8.74 5.78 3.79
N ASP A 62 -9.82 5.16 4.28
CA ASP A 62 -10.14 5.02 5.71
C ASP A 62 -9.75 3.65 6.31
N GLY A 63 -9.21 2.75 5.48
CA GLY A 63 -8.80 1.39 5.83
C GLY A 63 -9.84 0.30 5.55
N SER A 64 -11.06 0.66 5.14
CA SER A 64 -12.14 -0.31 4.88
C SER A 64 -12.05 -0.96 3.48
N GLU A 65 -12.82 -2.03 3.27
CA GLU A 65 -12.87 -2.79 2.00
C GLU A 65 -11.49 -3.23 1.47
N ARG A 66 -10.62 -3.65 2.38
CA ARG A 66 -9.31 -4.21 2.03
C ARG A 66 -9.48 -5.48 1.18
N ARG A 67 -8.73 -5.56 0.08
CA ARG A 67 -8.64 -6.74 -0.79
C ARG A 67 -7.26 -6.90 -1.38
N VAL A 68 -6.90 -8.14 -1.64
CA VAL A 68 -5.69 -8.51 -2.40
C VAL A 68 -5.97 -8.34 -3.88
N LEU A 69 -5.10 -7.60 -4.59
CA LEU A 69 -5.18 -7.40 -6.03
C LEU A 69 -4.31 -8.39 -6.79
N VAL A 70 -3.09 -8.63 -6.29
CA VAL A 70 -2.11 -9.54 -6.88
C VAL A 70 -1.40 -10.29 -5.76
N ASN A 71 -1.29 -11.61 -5.87
CA ASN A 71 -0.57 -12.47 -4.93
C ASN A 71 0.10 -13.67 -5.61
N THR A 72 0.21 -13.64 -6.95
CA THR A 72 0.84 -14.67 -7.75
C THR A 72 1.95 -14.06 -8.58
N SER A 73 3.01 -14.83 -8.79
CA SER A 73 4.18 -14.39 -9.56
C SER A 73 4.83 -13.09 -9.03
N LEU A 74 4.81 -12.90 -7.71
CA LEU A 74 5.49 -11.80 -7.03
C LEU A 74 6.71 -12.33 -6.25
N GLY A 75 7.81 -11.61 -6.37
CA GLY A 75 9.02 -11.77 -5.61
C GLY A 75 9.15 -10.64 -4.58
N TRP A 76 9.72 -9.51 -5.00
CA TRP A 76 9.93 -8.32 -4.17
C TRP A 76 9.26 -7.10 -4.79
N PRO A 77 7.94 -6.96 -4.67
CA PRO A 77 7.22 -5.79 -5.19
C PRO A 77 7.62 -4.53 -4.42
N ASN A 78 8.56 -3.76 -4.98
CA ASN A 78 9.21 -2.66 -4.27
C ASN A 78 8.74 -1.28 -4.73
N GLY A 79 8.43 -1.16 -6.02
CA GLY A 79 7.95 0.07 -6.63
C GLY A 79 6.47 -0.01 -6.96
N LEU A 80 5.75 1.09 -6.79
CA LEU A 80 4.35 1.21 -7.15
C LEU A 80 4.09 2.61 -7.74
N ALA A 81 3.39 2.68 -8.87
CA ALA A 81 3.03 3.92 -9.53
C ALA A 81 1.60 3.83 -10.08
N LEU A 82 0.89 4.95 -10.06
CA LEU A 82 -0.50 5.03 -10.52
C LEU A 82 -0.63 6.09 -11.61
N ASP A 83 -1.22 5.70 -12.75
CA ASP A 83 -1.70 6.60 -13.79
C ASP A 83 -3.20 6.83 -13.55
N LEU A 84 -3.53 8.00 -12.99
CA LEU A 84 -4.91 8.37 -12.63
C LEU A 84 -5.80 8.59 -13.86
N GLU A 85 -5.24 9.03 -14.98
CA GLU A 85 -6.01 9.32 -16.20
C GLU A 85 -6.40 8.02 -16.92
N LYS A 86 -5.52 7.03 -16.91
CA LYS A 86 -5.75 5.73 -17.56
C LYS A 86 -6.29 4.66 -16.63
N ASP A 87 -6.43 4.95 -15.34
CA ASP A 87 -6.79 4.00 -14.29
C ASP A 87 -5.89 2.75 -14.31
N LYS A 88 -4.56 2.97 -14.32
CA LYS A 88 -3.57 1.89 -14.39
C LYS A 88 -2.60 1.93 -13.21
N LEU A 89 -2.46 0.80 -12.55
CA LEU A 89 -1.46 0.54 -11.51
C LEU A 89 -0.27 -0.21 -12.10
N TYR A 90 0.94 0.29 -11.86
CA TYR A 90 2.21 -0.29 -12.30
C TYR A 90 3.06 -0.64 -11.09
N TRP A 91 3.78 -1.76 -11.14
CA TRP A 91 4.71 -2.16 -10.08
C TRP A 91 6.03 -2.67 -10.64
N GLY A 92 7.09 -2.52 -9.85
CA GLY A 92 8.41 -3.10 -10.12
C GLY A 92 8.72 -4.19 -9.12
N ASP A 93 9.17 -5.35 -9.61
CA ASP A 93 9.57 -6.50 -8.79
C ASP A 93 11.09 -6.67 -8.84
N ALA A 94 11.74 -6.54 -7.69
CA ALA A 94 13.20 -6.46 -7.58
C ALA A 94 13.88 -7.82 -7.29
N LYS A 95 13.14 -8.94 -7.26
CA LYS A 95 13.71 -10.24 -6.85
C LYS A 95 14.84 -10.74 -7.78
N THR A 96 14.85 -10.28 -9.02
CA THR A 96 15.84 -10.68 -10.03
C THR A 96 16.54 -9.49 -10.70
N ASP A 97 16.48 -8.31 -10.07
CA ASP A 97 17.33 -7.18 -10.48
C ASP A 97 18.83 -7.50 -10.26
#